data_AF-A0A6N0KSQ5-F1
#
_entry.id   AF-A0A6N0KSQ5-F1
#
_cell.length_a   1.000
_cell.length_b   1.000
_cell.length_c   1.000
_cell.angle_alpha   90.00
_cell.angle_beta   90.00
_cell.angle_gamma   90.00
#
_symmetry.space_group_name_H-M   'P 1'
#
loop_
_entity.id
_entity.type
_entity.pdbx_description
1 polymer ?
#
loop_
_entity_poly.entity_id
_entity_poly.type
_entity_poly.pdbx_seq_one_letter_code
_entity_poly.pdbx_strand_id
1 'polypeptide(L)'
;MSEYGVLVRNGLGQTVIDGEFHNLSLLLERNIEVETSQWFSLDFPYAVTSAAPPVLAVQAWKNKFLYFDSVQYRGGPGNWTGASLSFSGYGAHTSGSVRVRVYAYALPLLRGYGLRVRNSAGSVVFDSLRLPLVFSAELGGAPEDWVRVSGEPIIGAGRIDIYRPATWGQPADSYIAVGMALDVEFGRVAVSGGTANAIIYIRWGFTEEGVPRLMQHAYTGLPSSYPGIPAAVYYAMPSIPIIKA
;
A
#
# COMPACT_ATOMS: atom_id res chain seq x y z
N MET A 1 30.29 -27.90 -10.71
CA MET A 1 29.77 -26.84 -11.59
C MET A 1 30.12 -25.52 -10.95
N SER A 2 30.87 -24.68 -11.64
CA SER A 2 31.12 -23.30 -11.21
C SER A 2 29.86 -22.48 -11.45
N GLU A 3 29.23 -22.02 -10.37
CA GLU A 3 28.11 -21.08 -10.44
C GLU A 3 28.66 -19.70 -10.80
N TYR A 4 28.30 -19.20 -11.98
CA TYR A 4 28.65 -17.85 -12.43
C TYR A 4 27.41 -16.97 -12.26
N GLY A 5 27.57 -15.80 -11.65
CA GLY A 5 26.48 -14.85 -11.40
C GLY A 5 26.99 -13.42 -11.35
N VAL A 6 26.07 -12.46 -11.37
CA VAL A 6 26.38 -11.03 -11.21
C VAL A 6 25.94 -10.61 -9.82
N LEU A 7 26.90 -10.16 -9.01
CA LEU A 7 26.66 -9.50 -7.74
C LEU A 7 26.91 -8.00 -7.93
N VAL A 8 25.88 -7.18 -7.77
CA VAL A 8 26.02 -5.73 -7.75
C VAL A 8 25.89 -5.26 -6.31
N ARG A 9 26.87 -4.49 -5.84
CA ARG A 9 26.81 -3.78 -4.57
C ARG A 9 26.82 -2.28 -4.80
N ASN A 10 26.11 -1.55 -3.96
CA ASN A 10 26.23 -0.09 -3.95
C ASN A 10 27.56 0.34 -3.29
N GLY A 11 27.86 1.64 -3.29
CA GLY A 11 29.08 2.19 -2.69
C GLY A 11 29.21 1.96 -1.17
N LEU A 12 28.13 1.51 -0.51
CA LEU A 12 28.10 1.14 0.91
C LEU A 12 28.30 -0.38 1.13
N GLY A 13 28.53 -1.16 0.07
CA GLY A 13 28.72 -2.60 0.13
C GLY A 13 27.43 -3.42 0.27
N GLN A 14 26.26 -2.78 0.22
CA GLN A 14 24.97 -3.47 0.28
C GLN A 14 24.65 -4.12 -1.06
N THR A 15 24.14 -5.36 -1.03
CA THR A 15 23.73 -6.08 -2.23
C THR A 15 22.50 -5.43 -2.87
N VAL A 16 22.61 -5.09 -4.15
CA VAL A 16 21.55 -4.48 -4.97
C VAL A 16 20.98 -5.49 -5.96
N ILE A 17 21.82 -6.39 -6.47
CA ILE A 17 21.43 -7.49 -7.36
C ILE A 17 22.25 -8.71 -6.95
N ASP A 18 21.58 -9.83 -6.69
CA ASP A 18 22.18 -11.15 -6.53
C ASP A 18 21.25 -12.25 -7.07
N GLY A 19 21.59 -13.51 -6.81
CA GLY A 19 20.78 -14.66 -7.23
C GLY A 19 19.59 -14.99 -6.31
N GLU A 20 19.49 -14.37 -5.14
CA GLU A 20 18.47 -14.64 -4.12
C GLU A 20 17.30 -13.64 -4.21
N PHE A 21 17.60 -12.37 -4.45
CA PHE A 21 16.61 -11.30 -4.49
C PHE A 21 16.15 -11.01 -5.91
N HIS A 22 14.87 -11.30 -6.18
CA HIS A 22 14.24 -10.92 -7.43
C HIS A 22 13.94 -9.42 -7.41
N ASN A 23 14.43 -8.68 -8.40
CA ASN A 23 14.10 -7.27 -8.52
C ASN A 23 12.67 -7.12 -9.07
N LEU A 24 11.76 -6.62 -8.22
CA LEU A 24 10.40 -6.27 -8.63
C LEU A 24 10.48 -5.19 -9.71
N SER A 25 9.74 -5.38 -10.79
CA SER A 25 9.74 -4.48 -11.95
C SER A 25 8.33 -4.04 -12.27
N LEU A 26 8.20 -2.87 -12.90
CA LEU A 26 6.91 -2.32 -13.28
C LEU A 26 6.18 -3.28 -14.24
N LEU A 27 5.03 -3.76 -13.80
CA LEU A 27 4.07 -4.55 -14.58
C LEU A 27 3.15 -3.62 -15.36
N LEU A 28 2.59 -2.63 -14.68
CA LEU A 28 1.68 -1.64 -15.26
C LEU A 28 1.76 -0.32 -14.49
N GLU A 29 1.54 0.77 -15.21
CA GLU A 29 1.24 2.10 -14.66
C GLU A 29 0.00 2.63 -15.36
N ARG A 30 -0.97 3.13 -14.61
CA ARG A 30 -2.21 3.67 -15.18
C ARG A 30 -2.83 4.72 -14.27
N ASN A 31 -3.53 5.68 -14.86
CA ASN A 31 -4.49 6.53 -14.17
C ASN A 31 -5.88 5.88 -14.23
N ILE A 32 -6.51 5.66 -13.08
CA ILE A 32 -7.81 4.99 -12.94
C ILE A 32 -8.84 5.95 -12.34
N GLU A 33 -10.07 5.90 -12.86
CA GLU A 33 -11.21 6.60 -12.26
C GLU A 33 -11.91 5.64 -11.31
N VAL A 34 -12.08 6.06 -10.06
CA VAL A 34 -12.61 5.23 -8.98
C VAL A 34 -13.75 5.94 -8.27
N GLU A 35 -14.64 5.17 -7.67
CA GLU A 35 -15.69 5.67 -6.80
C GLU A 35 -15.90 4.73 -5.63
N THR A 36 -16.46 5.26 -4.54
CA THR A 36 -16.62 4.53 -3.27
C THR A 36 -17.83 3.58 -3.23
N SER A 37 -18.64 3.54 -4.29
CA SER A 37 -19.86 2.73 -4.39
C SER A 37 -19.64 1.37 -5.05
N GLN A 38 -18.47 1.14 -5.65
CA GLN A 38 -18.17 -0.11 -6.35
C GLN A 38 -16.68 -0.43 -6.29
N TRP A 39 -16.37 -1.70 -6.56
CA TRP A 39 -15.00 -2.17 -6.62
C TRP A 39 -14.43 -1.89 -8.00
N PHE A 40 -13.19 -1.38 -8.07
CA PHE A 40 -12.50 -1.17 -9.34
C PHE A 40 -11.77 -2.44 -9.77
N SER A 41 -12.02 -2.92 -10.98
CA SER A 41 -11.29 -4.04 -11.57
C SER A 41 -10.05 -3.56 -12.32
N LEU A 42 -8.86 -3.86 -11.79
CA LEU A 42 -7.57 -3.59 -12.43
C LEU A 42 -7.02 -4.85 -13.08
N ASP A 43 -7.18 -4.99 -14.40
CA ASP A 43 -6.64 -6.12 -15.15
C ASP A 43 -5.15 -5.94 -15.47
N PHE A 44 -4.38 -7.02 -15.33
CA PHE A 44 -2.97 -7.02 -15.73
C PHE A 44 -2.83 -7.25 -17.24
N PRO A 45 -1.80 -6.67 -17.88
CA PRO A 45 -1.59 -6.83 -19.31
C PRO A 45 -1.27 -8.28 -19.73
N TYR A 46 -0.85 -9.11 -18.78
CA TYR A 46 -0.58 -10.54 -18.93
C TYR A 46 -0.55 -11.19 -17.54
N ALA A 47 -0.69 -12.51 -17.49
CA ALA A 47 -0.56 -13.26 -16.25
C ALA A 47 0.88 -13.18 -15.71
N VAL A 48 1.03 -12.91 -14.42
CA VAL A 48 2.32 -12.86 -13.72
C VAL A 48 2.57 -14.22 -13.06
N THR A 49 3.76 -14.79 -13.30
CA THR A 49 4.12 -16.15 -12.85
C THR A 49 4.93 -16.16 -11.55
N SER A 50 4.99 -15.04 -10.83
CA SER A 50 5.65 -14.97 -9.53
C SER A 50 4.94 -15.82 -8.48
N ALA A 51 5.71 -16.39 -7.55
CA ALA A 51 5.17 -17.08 -6.39
C ALA A 51 4.54 -16.09 -5.38
N ALA A 52 5.18 -14.94 -5.16
CA ALA A 52 4.65 -13.87 -4.32
C ALA A 52 3.61 -13.02 -5.08
N PRO A 53 2.64 -12.41 -4.38
CA PRO A 53 1.73 -11.44 -4.97
C PRO A 53 2.48 -10.19 -5.48
N PRO A 54 1.92 -9.47 -6.47
CA PRO A 54 2.43 -8.17 -6.87
C PRO A 54 2.37 -7.13 -5.74
N VAL A 55 3.05 -5.99 -5.95
CA VAL A 55 3.00 -4.82 -5.06
C VAL A 55 2.25 -3.70 -5.76
N LEU A 56 1.12 -3.29 -5.19
CA LEU A 56 0.35 -2.12 -5.62
C LEU A 56 0.87 -0.87 -4.92
N ALA A 57 1.11 0.17 -5.69
CA ALA A 57 1.49 1.49 -5.20
C ALA A 57 0.61 2.57 -5.80
N VAL A 58 0.34 3.62 -5.03
CA VAL A 58 -0.50 4.75 -5.43
C VAL A 58 0.27 6.05 -5.28
N GLN A 59 0.05 6.96 -6.22
CA GLN A 59 0.49 8.35 -6.10
C GLN A 59 -0.62 9.18 -5.44
N ALA A 60 -0.24 10.32 -4.85
CA ALA A 60 -1.20 11.27 -4.32
C ALA A 60 -2.27 11.69 -5.34
N TRP A 61 -3.52 11.81 -4.90
CA TRP A 61 -4.66 12.28 -5.70
C TRP A 61 -5.32 13.50 -5.08
N LYS A 62 -6.06 14.26 -5.90
CA LYS A 62 -6.72 15.51 -5.52
C LYS A 62 -8.16 15.29 -5.03
N ASN A 63 -8.31 14.54 -3.94
CA ASN A 63 -9.58 14.40 -3.22
C ASN A 63 -9.33 13.97 -1.77
N LYS A 64 -9.46 14.91 -0.83
CA LYS A 64 -9.19 14.68 0.61
C LYS A 64 -10.20 13.81 1.35
N PHE A 65 -11.32 13.49 0.70
CA PHE A 65 -12.38 12.64 1.23
C PHE A 65 -12.30 11.20 0.69
N LEU A 66 -11.51 10.95 -0.36
CA LEU A 66 -11.32 9.63 -0.95
C LEU A 66 -10.13 8.92 -0.30
N TYR A 67 -10.34 7.69 0.14
CA TYR A 67 -9.32 6.83 0.75
C TYR A 67 -9.28 5.48 0.03
N PHE A 68 -8.08 4.99 -0.27
CA PHE A 68 -7.84 3.60 -0.63
C PHE A 68 -8.10 2.71 0.58
N ASP A 69 -8.93 1.68 0.40
CA ASP A 69 -9.42 0.83 1.48
C ASP A 69 -8.77 -0.56 1.47
N SER A 70 -8.72 -1.23 0.32
CA SER A 70 -8.09 -2.55 0.23
C SER A 70 -7.76 -2.96 -1.21
N VAL A 71 -6.86 -3.94 -1.34
CA VAL A 71 -6.56 -4.63 -2.59
C VAL A 71 -6.75 -6.13 -2.43
N GLN A 72 -7.51 -6.72 -3.35
CA GLN A 72 -7.62 -8.17 -3.47
C GLN A 72 -7.07 -8.61 -4.83
N TYR A 73 -5.94 -9.32 -4.84
CA TYR A 73 -5.39 -9.88 -6.08
C TYR A 73 -6.26 -11.00 -6.64
N ARG A 74 -6.43 -11.01 -7.96
CA ARG A 74 -7.09 -12.08 -8.71
C ARG A 74 -6.05 -13.07 -9.22
N GLY A 75 -6.35 -14.35 -9.10
CA GLY A 75 -5.43 -15.45 -9.39
C GLY A 75 -4.69 -15.92 -8.14
N GLY A 76 -3.47 -16.41 -8.32
CA GLY A 76 -2.66 -16.95 -7.23
C GLY A 76 -1.19 -17.14 -7.64
N PRO A 77 -0.35 -17.71 -6.76
CA PRO A 77 1.04 -18.01 -7.07
C PRO A 77 1.20 -18.71 -8.43
N GLY A 78 2.01 -18.11 -9.31
CA GLY A 78 2.22 -18.62 -10.68
C GLY A 78 1.20 -18.16 -11.73
N ASN A 79 0.12 -17.48 -11.35
CA ASN A 79 -0.91 -17.00 -12.29
C ASN A 79 -1.72 -15.82 -11.73
N TRP A 80 -1.08 -14.70 -11.43
CA TRP A 80 -1.78 -13.47 -11.04
C TRP A 80 -2.27 -12.72 -12.27
N THR A 81 -3.57 -12.38 -12.33
CA THR A 81 -4.21 -11.84 -13.54
C THR A 81 -4.77 -10.44 -13.37
N GLY A 82 -4.87 -9.95 -12.14
CA GLY A 82 -5.39 -8.61 -11.86
C GLY A 82 -5.54 -8.35 -10.37
N ALA A 83 -6.25 -7.27 -10.05
CA ALA A 83 -6.62 -6.90 -8.69
C ALA A 83 -7.98 -6.20 -8.65
N SER A 84 -8.74 -6.45 -7.60
CA SER A 84 -9.94 -5.70 -7.25
C SER A 84 -9.59 -4.69 -6.17
N LEU A 85 -9.88 -3.41 -6.40
CA LEU A 85 -9.53 -2.32 -5.50
C LEU A 85 -10.80 -1.75 -4.87
N SER A 86 -10.77 -1.56 -3.55
CA SER A 86 -11.84 -0.88 -2.80
C SER A 86 -11.39 0.52 -2.40
N PHE A 87 -12.34 1.45 -2.41
CA PHE A 87 -12.15 2.82 -1.93
C PHE A 87 -13.28 3.20 -0.98
N SER A 88 -12.96 4.02 0.01
CA SER A 88 -13.91 4.51 1.01
C SER A 88 -13.96 6.04 1.02
N GLY A 89 -15.14 6.56 1.33
CA GLY A 89 -15.39 7.99 1.44
C GLY A 89 -15.47 8.41 2.90
N TYR A 90 -14.83 9.51 3.25
CA TYR A 90 -15.01 10.15 4.54
C TYR A 90 -16.27 11.02 4.53
N GLY A 91 -17.32 10.59 5.24
CA GLY A 91 -18.59 11.30 5.40
C GLY A 91 -19.64 11.02 4.32
N ALA A 92 -19.25 10.89 3.05
CA ALA A 92 -20.17 10.60 1.95
C ALA A 92 -19.49 9.83 0.80
N HIS A 93 -20.30 9.28 -0.09
CA HIS A 93 -19.79 8.69 -1.34
C HIS A 93 -19.06 9.74 -2.18
N THR A 94 -17.92 9.36 -2.73
CA THR A 94 -17.09 10.23 -3.56
C THR A 94 -16.39 9.44 -4.66
N SER A 95 -15.71 10.14 -5.56
CA SER A 95 -14.96 9.61 -6.69
C SER A 95 -13.70 10.41 -6.95
N GLY A 96 -12.79 9.85 -7.74
CA GLY A 96 -11.56 10.55 -8.10
C GLY A 96 -10.68 9.77 -9.06
N SER A 97 -9.66 10.48 -9.52
CA SER A 97 -8.65 9.97 -10.44
C SER A 97 -7.39 9.60 -9.64
N VAL A 98 -6.97 8.34 -9.70
CA VAL A 98 -5.87 7.79 -8.91
C VAL A 98 -4.83 7.18 -9.85
N ARG A 99 -3.57 7.59 -9.71
CA ARG A 99 -2.47 6.98 -10.46
C ARG A 99 -1.90 5.80 -9.70
N VAL A 100 -1.93 4.63 -10.33
CA VAL A 100 -1.47 3.36 -9.76
C VAL A 100 -0.27 2.82 -10.50
N ARG A 101 0.59 2.13 -9.76
CA ARG A 101 1.64 1.25 -10.28
C ARG A 101 1.52 -0.12 -9.66
N VAL A 102 1.77 -1.15 -10.46
CA VAL A 102 1.91 -2.52 -9.96
C VAL A 102 3.29 -3.02 -10.32
N TYR A 103 3.98 -3.58 -9.33
CA TYR A 103 5.31 -4.16 -9.48
C TYR A 103 5.27 -5.66 -9.21
N ALA A 104 6.01 -6.43 -9.99
CA ALA A 104 6.11 -7.87 -9.84
C ALA A 104 7.44 -8.40 -10.41
N TYR A 105 7.79 -9.64 -10.10
CA TYR A 105 8.91 -10.35 -10.74
C TYR A 105 8.39 -11.48 -11.64
N ALA A 106 9.30 -12.19 -12.32
CA ALA A 106 8.95 -13.22 -13.30
C ALA A 106 8.05 -12.69 -14.44
N LEU A 107 8.33 -11.48 -14.90
CA LEU A 107 7.61 -10.84 -16.00
C LEU A 107 8.14 -11.33 -17.37
N PRO A 108 7.32 -11.30 -18.44
CA PRO A 108 7.75 -11.60 -19.79
C PRO A 108 8.96 -10.78 -20.23
N LEU A 109 9.81 -11.34 -21.07
CA LEU A 109 10.98 -10.62 -21.57
C LEU A 109 10.56 -9.54 -22.57
N LEU A 110 11.12 -8.34 -22.39
CA LEU A 110 11.00 -7.27 -23.37
C LEU A 110 12.01 -7.47 -24.52
N ARG A 111 11.73 -6.91 -25.70
CA ARG A 111 12.69 -6.91 -26.81
C ARG A 111 13.53 -5.63 -26.75
N GLY A 112 14.85 -5.74 -26.98
CA GLY A 112 15.75 -4.59 -26.98
C GLY A 112 17.18 -4.96 -26.54
N TYR A 113 18.06 -3.97 -26.53
CA TYR A 113 19.42 -4.07 -26.01
C TYR A 113 19.44 -3.68 -24.54
N GLY A 114 19.83 -4.61 -23.66
CA GLY A 114 19.88 -4.39 -22.22
C GLY A 114 20.67 -5.46 -21.48
N LEU A 115 20.86 -5.26 -20.17
CA LEU A 115 21.50 -6.19 -19.27
C LEU A 115 20.45 -7.09 -18.61
N ARG A 116 20.70 -8.39 -18.60
CA ARG A 116 19.90 -9.37 -17.86
C ARG A 116 20.78 -10.19 -16.95
N VAL A 117 20.31 -10.38 -15.72
CA VAL A 117 20.93 -11.29 -14.75
C VAL A 117 20.00 -12.47 -14.54
N ARG A 118 20.56 -13.67 -14.56
CA ARG A 118 19.87 -14.92 -14.26
C ARG A 118 20.48 -15.54 -13.01
N ASN A 119 19.65 -16.20 -12.21
CA ASN A 119 20.14 -17.04 -11.11
C ASN A 119 20.64 -18.40 -11.63
N SER A 120 21.11 -19.25 -10.72
CA SER A 120 21.62 -20.60 -11.04
C SER A 120 20.57 -21.53 -11.67
N ALA A 121 19.28 -21.27 -11.44
CA ALA A 121 18.17 -21.99 -12.07
C ALA A 121 17.84 -21.48 -13.49
N GLY A 122 18.53 -20.45 -13.99
CA GLY A 122 18.27 -19.83 -15.29
C GLY A 122 17.13 -18.82 -15.30
N SER A 123 16.48 -18.56 -14.16
CA SER A 123 15.41 -17.57 -14.03
C SER A 123 15.99 -16.15 -14.05
N VAL A 124 15.33 -15.23 -14.76
CA VAL A 124 15.74 -13.82 -14.78
C VAL A 124 15.38 -13.14 -13.46
N VAL A 125 16.40 -12.63 -12.77
CA VAL A 125 16.28 -11.92 -11.48
C VAL A 125 16.39 -10.40 -11.64
N PHE A 126 16.93 -9.93 -12.78
CA PHE A 126 17.01 -8.52 -13.14
C PHE A 126 16.97 -8.34 -14.67
N ASP A 127 16.20 -7.37 -15.14
CA ASP A 127 16.16 -6.94 -16.55
C ASP A 127 16.21 -5.41 -16.63
N SER A 128 17.29 -4.85 -17.18
CA SER A 128 17.48 -3.41 -17.27
C SER A 128 16.53 -2.72 -18.26
N LEU A 129 15.78 -3.47 -19.07
CA LEU A 129 14.75 -2.93 -19.95
C LEU A 129 13.45 -2.61 -19.20
N ARG A 130 13.34 -3.00 -17.93
CA ARG A 130 12.18 -2.73 -17.08
C ARG A 130 12.52 -1.69 -16.03
N LEU A 131 11.53 -0.88 -15.67
CA LEU A 131 11.63 0.06 -14.55
C LEU A 131 11.60 -0.75 -13.23
N PRO A 132 12.68 -0.79 -12.43
CA PRO A 132 12.67 -1.50 -11.16
C PRO A 132 11.85 -0.76 -10.10
N LEU A 133 11.35 -1.49 -9.12
CA LEU A 133 10.85 -0.92 -7.87
C LEU A 133 12.04 -0.40 -7.07
N VAL A 134 12.01 0.88 -6.71
CA VAL A 134 13.07 1.51 -5.90
C VAL A 134 12.45 2.18 -4.70
N PHE A 135 12.77 1.67 -3.52
CA PHE A 135 12.43 2.34 -2.27
C PHE A 135 13.30 3.59 -2.10
N SER A 136 12.67 4.69 -1.74
CA SER A 136 13.31 6.00 -1.53
C SER A 136 13.32 6.41 -0.06
N ALA A 137 12.29 6.01 0.67
CA ALA A 137 12.12 6.27 2.08
C ALA A 137 11.05 5.31 2.65
N GLU A 138 10.79 5.44 3.94
CA GLU A 138 9.70 4.79 4.64
C GLU A 138 8.98 5.85 5.46
N LEU A 139 7.64 5.78 5.48
CA LEU A 139 6.86 6.50 6.47
C LEU A 139 6.74 5.59 7.71
N GLY A 140 7.32 6.03 8.83
CA GLY A 140 7.46 5.24 10.05
C GLY A 140 6.13 4.95 10.76
N GLY A 141 6.12 3.87 11.55
CA GLY A 141 4.98 3.42 12.34
C GLY A 141 5.01 3.85 13.82
N ALA A 142 5.93 4.73 14.23
CA ALA A 142 6.00 5.19 15.61
C ALA A 142 4.92 6.26 15.86
N PRO A 143 4.16 6.23 16.98
CA PRO A 143 3.09 7.20 17.22
C PRO A 143 3.50 8.67 17.11
N GLU A 144 4.73 9.00 17.49
CA GLU A 144 5.33 10.34 17.37
C GLU A 144 5.50 10.83 15.92
N ASP A 145 5.56 9.92 14.95
CA ASP A 145 5.63 10.24 13.52
C ASP A 145 4.26 10.67 12.96
N TRP A 146 3.19 10.59 13.76
CA TRP A 146 1.82 10.82 13.33
C TRP A 146 1.13 11.91 14.14
N VAL A 147 0.55 12.87 13.42
CA VAL A 147 -0.25 13.95 13.99
C VAL A 147 -1.72 13.68 13.68
N ARG A 148 -2.53 13.51 14.73
CA ARG A 148 -3.99 13.40 14.59
C ARG A 148 -4.58 14.74 14.12
N VAL A 149 -5.35 14.71 13.04
CA VAL A 149 -5.98 15.89 12.43
C VAL A 149 -7.50 15.88 12.51
N SER A 150 -8.12 14.72 12.72
CA SER A 150 -9.54 14.60 13.01
C SER A 150 -9.78 13.42 13.94
N GLY A 151 -10.88 13.47 14.70
CA GLY A 151 -11.50 12.23 15.12
C GLY A 151 -12.93 12.41 15.58
N GLU A 152 -13.78 11.54 15.05
CA GLU A 152 -15.23 11.66 15.12
C GLU A 152 -15.86 10.37 15.64
N PRO A 153 -16.77 10.47 16.62
CA PRO A 153 -17.57 9.33 17.04
C PRO A 153 -18.55 8.88 15.96
N ILE A 154 -18.80 7.57 15.91
CA ILE A 154 -19.89 6.98 15.13
C ILE A 154 -20.88 6.31 16.08
N ILE A 155 -22.18 6.48 15.80
CA ILE A 155 -23.26 5.78 16.51
C ILE A 155 -23.00 4.27 16.45
N GLY A 156 -23.03 3.55 17.58
CA GLY A 156 -22.69 2.12 17.58
C GLY A 156 -21.32 1.77 18.16
N ALA A 157 -20.80 2.56 19.10
CA ALA A 157 -19.47 2.36 19.68
C ALA A 157 -18.36 2.21 18.61
N GLY A 158 -18.43 3.08 17.59
CA GLY A 158 -17.44 3.24 16.54
C GLY A 158 -16.77 4.61 16.55
N ARG A 159 -15.66 4.75 15.85
CA ARG A 159 -14.91 6.01 15.72
C ARG A 159 -14.04 6.03 14.47
N ILE A 160 -13.92 7.19 13.85
CA ILE A 160 -12.92 7.45 12.80
C ILE A 160 -11.90 8.43 13.37
N ASP A 161 -10.62 8.10 13.32
CA ASP A 161 -9.52 9.05 13.54
C ASP A 161 -8.74 9.19 12.24
N ILE A 162 -8.33 10.42 11.92
CA ILE A 162 -7.51 10.71 10.74
C ILE A 162 -6.19 11.30 11.20
N TYR A 163 -5.10 10.77 10.68
CA TYR A 163 -3.74 11.18 10.95
C TYR A 163 -3.05 11.65 9.68
N ARG A 164 -1.99 12.44 9.86
CA ARG A 164 -1.00 12.75 8.82
C ARG A 164 0.39 12.53 9.38
N PRO A 165 1.41 12.35 8.53
CA PRO A 165 2.80 12.40 8.96
C PRO A 165 3.12 13.72 9.68
N ALA A 166 3.92 13.67 10.74
CA ALA A 166 4.49 14.83 11.41
C ALA A 166 5.34 15.65 10.43
N THR A 167 6.12 14.95 9.60
CA THR A 167 6.91 15.51 8.51
C THR A 167 6.61 14.79 7.20
N TRP A 168 6.45 15.55 6.12
CA TRP A 168 6.36 15.02 4.76
C TRP A 168 7.24 15.85 3.82
N GLY A 169 8.38 15.28 3.42
CA GLY A 169 9.38 15.92 2.55
C GLY A 169 9.60 15.18 1.24
N GLN A 170 8.66 14.34 0.82
CA GLN A 170 8.82 13.52 -0.38
C GLN A 170 8.42 14.30 -1.65
N PRO A 171 9.04 14.01 -2.80
CA PRO A 171 8.61 14.55 -4.08
C PRO A 171 7.12 14.30 -4.36
N ALA A 172 6.45 15.25 -5.00
CA ALA A 172 5.01 15.19 -5.29
C ALA A 172 4.62 14.00 -6.20
N ASP A 173 5.58 13.46 -6.95
CA ASP A 173 5.40 12.30 -7.83
C ASP A 173 5.69 10.96 -7.13
N SER A 174 6.04 10.95 -5.85
CA SER A 174 6.30 9.72 -5.09
C SER A 174 5.07 8.84 -4.97
N TYR A 175 5.31 7.54 -4.85
CA TYR A 175 4.27 6.53 -4.62
C TYR A 175 4.38 5.94 -3.22
N ILE A 176 3.27 5.52 -2.63
CA ILE A 176 3.25 4.71 -1.40
C ILE A 176 2.77 3.29 -1.70
N ALA A 177 3.43 2.29 -1.13
CA ALA A 177 3.17 0.88 -1.39
C ALA A 177 1.94 0.35 -0.61
N VAL A 178 0.74 0.82 -0.95
CA VAL A 178 -0.51 0.45 -0.24
C VAL A 178 -0.82 -1.05 -0.28
N GLY A 179 -0.37 -1.78 -1.30
CA GLY A 179 -0.53 -3.24 -1.34
C GLY A 179 0.37 -4.01 -0.37
N MET A 180 1.25 -3.32 0.35
CA MET A 180 2.06 -3.87 1.44
C MET A 180 1.57 -3.41 2.82
N ALA A 181 0.60 -2.49 2.87
CA ALA A 181 0.07 -1.97 4.12
C ALA A 181 -0.90 -2.97 4.75
N LEU A 182 -1.08 -2.85 6.07
CA LEU A 182 -2.16 -3.54 6.78
C LEU A 182 -3.49 -2.91 6.39
N ASP A 183 -4.48 -3.71 5.99
CA ASP A 183 -5.84 -3.24 5.72
C ASP A 183 -6.72 -3.26 6.99
N VAL A 184 -6.43 -4.17 7.94
CA VAL A 184 -7.16 -4.35 9.20
C VAL A 184 -6.21 -4.71 10.35
N GLU A 185 -6.50 -4.18 11.54
CA GLU A 185 -5.87 -4.56 12.81
C GLU A 185 -6.94 -4.83 13.89
N PHE A 186 -6.57 -5.61 14.92
CA PHE A 186 -7.33 -5.70 16.16
C PHE A 186 -6.72 -4.79 17.23
N GLY A 187 -7.51 -3.89 17.78
CA GLY A 187 -7.08 -2.95 18.82
C GLY A 187 -8.02 -2.89 20.01
N ARG A 188 -7.80 -1.89 20.88
CA ARG A 188 -8.62 -1.64 22.06
C ARG A 188 -9.06 -0.19 22.11
N VAL A 189 -10.31 0.03 22.50
CA VAL A 189 -10.90 1.35 22.68
C VAL A 189 -11.60 1.45 24.03
N ALA A 190 -11.64 2.63 24.63
CA ALA A 190 -12.31 2.88 25.89
C ALA A 190 -13.79 3.14 25.64
N VAL A 191 -14.67 2.41 26.32
CA VAL A 191 -16.12 2.54 26.25
C VAL A 191 -16.67 2.55 27.67
N SER A 192 -17.39 3.62 28.06
CA SER A 192 -18.09 3.76 29.36
C SER A 192 -17.32 3.23 30.59
N GLY A 193 -16.12 3.78 30.85
CA GLY A 193 -15.32 3.41 32.02
C GLY A 193 -14.61 2.04 31.93
N GLY A 194 -14.72 1.32 30.80
CA GLY A 194 -14.01 0.09 30.51
C GLY A 194 -13.29 0.11 29.16
N THR A 195 -12.71 -1.02 28.76
CA THR A 195 -12.08 -1.21 27.45
C THR A 195 -12.77 -2.31 26.67
N ALA A 196 -13.01 -2.11 25.38
CA ALA A 196 -13.52 -3.13 24.46
C ALA A 196 -12.50 -3.40 23.35
N ASN A 197 -12.52 -4.63 22.82
CA ASN A 197 -11.79 -4.97 21.60
C ASN A 197 -12.47 -4.28 20.41
N ALA A 198 -11.67 -3.84 19.44
CA ALA A 198 -12.15 -3.21 18.22
C ALA A 198 -11.44 -3.79 16.99
N ILE A 199 -12.18 -3.88 15.89
CA ILE A 199 -11.63 -4.03 14.55
C ILE A 199 -11.31 -2.63 14.05
N ILE A 200 -10.10 -2.43 13.53
CA ILE A 200 -9.63 -1.14 13.00
C ILE A 200 -9.35 -1.33 11.52
N TYR A 201 -10.12 -0.67 10.66
CA TYR A 201 -9.80 -0.58 9.24
C TYR A 201 -8.81 0.54 9.02
N ILE A 202 -7.75 0.25 8.27
CA ILE A 202 -6.68 1.16 7.92
C ILE A 202 -6.89 1.58 6.46
N ARG A 203 -6.94 2.89 6.21
CA ARG A 203 -7.17 3.42 4.86
C ARG A 203 -6.22 4.57 4.55
N TRP A 204 -5.84 4.68 3.30
CA TRP A 204 -4.84 5.65 2.84
C TRP A 204 -5.47 6.71 1.94
N GLY A 205 -5.35 7.97 2.33
CA GLY A 205 -5.82 9.13 1.56
C GLY A 205 -4.71 10.15 1.40
N PHE A 206 -5.04 11.30 0.82
CA PHE A 206 -4.10 12.40 0.63
C PHE A 206 -4.77 13.76 0.88
N THR A 207 -3.99 14.76 1.28
CA THR A 207 -4.43 16.16 1.22
C THR A 207 -4.38 16.68 -0.22
N GLU A 208 -4.93 17.87 -0.44
CA GLU A 208 -4.89 18.52 -1.77
C GLU A 208 -3.45 18.85 -2.21
N GLU A 209 -2.54 19.02 -1.25
CA GLU A 209 -1.10 19.25 -1.44
C GLU A 209 -0.29 17.94 -1.60
N GLY A 210 -0.95 16.78 -1.56
CA GLY A 210 -0.31 15.48 -1.73
C GLY A 210 0.37 14.91 -0.48
N VAL A 211 0.02 15.40 0.72
CA VAL A 211 0.48 14.81 1.98
C VAL A 211 -0.37 13.58 2.30
N PRO A 212 0.20 12.41 2.61
CA PRO A 212 -0.57 11.22 2.98
C PRO A 212 -1.44 11.46 4.22
N ARG A 213 -2.59 10.79 4.23
CA ARG A 213 -3.50 10.70 5.37
C ARG A 213 -3.77 9.23 5.68
N LEU A 214 -3.70 8.89 6.95
CA LEU A 214 -4.09 7.59 7.46
C LEU A 214 -5.44 7.75 8.14
N MET A 215 -6.45 7.02 7.68
CA MET A 215 -7.72 6.89 8.38
C MET A 215 -7.74 5.57 9.13
N GLN A 216 -8.03 5.64 10.43
CA GLN A 216 -8.31 4.49 11.28
C GLN A 216 -9.79 4.51 11.62
N HIS A 217 -10.53 3.52 11.12
CA HIS A 217 -11.95 3.35 11.41
C HIS A 217 -12.13 2.17 12.37
N ALA A 218 -12.34 2.48 13.65
CA ALA A 218 -12.48 1.52 14.73
C ALA A 218 -13.95 1.17 15.00
N TYR A 219 -14.24 -0.11 15.16
CA TYR A 219 -15.57 -0.63 15.49
C TYR A 219 -15.49 -1.77 16.50
N THR A 220 -16.30 -1.71 17.57
CA THR A 220 -16.26 -2.68 18.67
C THR A 220 -17.24 -3.85 18.53
N GLY A 221 -18.16 -3.81 17.56
CA GLY A 221 -19.25 -4.80 17.45
C GLY A 221 -20.29 -4.72 18.56
N LEU A 222 -20.20 -3.73 19.47
CA LEU A 222 -21.18 -3.52 20.53
C LEU A 222 -22.45 -2.85 19.97
N PRO A 223 -23.63 -3.12 20.55
CA PRO A 223 -24.88 -2.54 20.11
C PRO A 223 -24.90 -1.01 20.28
N SER A 224 -25.68 -0.31 19.44
CA SER A 224 -25.80 1.15 19.44
C SER A 224 -26.36 1.78 20.70
N SER A 225 -26.93 0.98 21.60
CA SER A 225 -27.39 1.39 22.92
C SER A 225 -26.27 1.48 23.96
N TYR A 226 -25.03 1.09 23.64
CA TYR A 226 -23.90 1.23 24.56
C TYR A 226 -23.49 2.71 24.67
N PRO A 227 -23.66 3.35 25.85
CA PRO A 227 -23.38 4.77 26.00
C PRO A 227 -21.86 4.99 26.05
N GLY A 228 -21.27 5.58 25.01
CA GLY A 228 -19.87 5.97 25.04
C GLY A 228 -19.29 6.20 23.65
N ILE A 229 -18.62 7.33 23.48
CA ILE A 229 -17.73 7.54 22.34
C ILE A 229 -16.47 6.72 22.61
N PRO A 230 -16.08 5.78 21.73
CA PRO A 230 -14.80 5.11 21.86
C PRO A 230 -13.68 6.14 21.95
N ALA A 231 -12.90 6.17 23.03
CA ALA A 231 -11.61 6.83 23.00
C ALA A 231 -10.56 5.79 22.57
N ALA A 232 -9.76 6.14 21.58
CA ALA A 232 -8.58 5.37 21.21
C ALA A 232 -7.73 5.06 22.45
N VAL A 233 -7.47 3.79 22.75
CA VAL A 233 -6.52 3.42 23.81
C VAL A 233 -5.18 3.04 23.20
N TYR A 234 -5.20 2.29 22.10
CA TYR A 234 -3.99 1.90 21.37
C TYR A 234 -4.32 1.63 19.90
N TYR A 235 -3.51 2.19 19.00
CA TYR A 235 -3.51 1.89 17.57
C TYR A 235 -2.07 1.62 17.13
N ALA A 236 -1.81 0.59 16.32
CA ALA A 236 -0.55 0.55 15.59
C ALA A 236 -0.64 1.53 14.42
N MET A 237 0.42 2.32 14.24
CA MET A 237 0.57 3.09 13.01
C MET A 237 1.34 2.21 12.02
N PRO A 238 0.79 1.90 10.84
CA PRO A 238 1.47 1.08 9.86
C PRO A 238 2.66 1.87 9.29
N SER A 239 3.84 1.23 9.30
CA SER A 239 4.94 1.66 8.44
C SER A 239 4.58 1.41 6.97
N ILE A 240 4.87 2.34 6.07
CA ILE A 240 4.63 2.16 4.64
C ILE A 240 5.85 2.58 3.79
N PRO A 241 6.34 1.70 2.89
CA PRO A 241 7.42 2.06 2.00
C PRO A 241 7.02 3.13 0.97
N ILE A 242 7.96 4.01 0.66
CA ILE A 242 7.82 5.09 -0.32
C ILE A 242 8.65 4.75 -1.55
N ILE A 243 7.99 4.65 -2.69
CA ILE A 243 8.57 4.24 -3.96
C ILE A 243 8.85 5.49 -4.80
N LYS A 244 10.04 5.50 -5.41
CA LYS A 244 10.46 6.53 -6.35
C LYS A 244 9.65 6.46 -7.65
N ALA A 245 9.29 7.63 -8.19
CA ALA A 245 8.70 7.76 -9.52
C ALA A 245 9.61 7.20 -10.62
#